data_AF-A0A1C5VV41-F1
#
_entry.id   AF-A0A1C5VV41-F1
#
_cell.length_a   1.000
_cell.length_b   1.000
_cell.length_c   1.000
_cell.angle_alpha   90.00
_cell.angle_beta   90.00
_cell.angle_gamma   90.00
#
_symmetry.space_group_name_H-M   'P 1'
#
loop_
_entity.id
_entity.type
_entity.pdbx_description
1 polymer ?
#
loop_
_entity_poly.entity_id
_entity_poly.type
_entity_poly.pdbx_seq_one_letter_code
_entity_poly.pdbx_strand_id
1 'polypeptide(L)'
;MQKMTAFPFTSKMTFDERGWPQLDRGVTSEVLRKVLKSYYTNGVFGIADSTCLQVVAATDGAPTVRVRPGVCLINGATGYTEEIVNLDLTAGDTSLPRIDTVVARLNDNTDYRAIYLDIILGTPASTPQAPALTQTDSVWEIGLANLYRAANSTVIVGSNITDTRPDTSHCGYVTAIQSIDTSSLMEQLNAFYDEFVAQANTDYEVSRQQYLTQCDQILQSVRNFETATEADILDWFDRIKGIIDEDAAVHLQNEIDAAAELQFRRFYGLVTKVTNFTRNTDGSIASCREINNGESVVAETTFTRNADGSIASSQTIVTPTEGSFFYTQSTVFTRSADGSIASITDEYTKTAKS
;
A
#
# COMPACT_ATOMS: atom_id res chain seq x y z
N MET A 1 -24.14 -42.60 0.86
CA MET A 1 -24.53 -41.77 2.01
C MET A 1 -24.12 -42.51 3.29
N GLN A 2 -23.17 -41.96 4.04
CA GLN A 2 -22.78 -42.53 5.33
C GLN A 2 -23.89 -42.23 6.33
N LYS A 3 -24.46 -43.27 6.96
CA LYS A 3 -25.54 -43.11 7.93
C LYS A 3 -24.94 -42.81 9.31
N MET A 4 -25.51 -41.83 10.02
CA MET A 4 -25.22 -41.60 11.43
C MET A 4 -25.86 -42.70 12.28
N THR A 5 -25.23 -43.06 13.40
CA THR A 5 -25.89 -43.85 14.44
C THR A 5 -26.93 -42.96 15.12
N ALA A 6 -28.21 -43.33 15.01
CA ALA A 6 -29.32 -42.52 15.49
C ALA A 6 -30.17 -43.31 16.49
N PHE A 7 -30.52 -42.68 17.62
CA PHE A 7 -31.26 -43.28 18.72
C PHE A 7 -32.02 -42.17 19.50
N PRO A 8 -33.26 -42.40 19.97
CA PRO A 8 -34.02 -43.65 19.86
C PRO A 8 -34.81 -43.77 18.54
N PHE A 9 -34.86 -44.98 17.98
CA PHE A 9 -35.78 -45.36 16.91
C PHE A 9 -36.40 -46.72 17.23
N THR A 10 -37.70 -46.86 17.01
CA THR A 10 -38.42 -48.11 17.24
C THR A 10 -37.90 -49.21 16.32
N SER A 11 -37.53 -50.35 16.90
CA SER A 11 -37.15 -51.55 16.14
C SER A 11 -38.37 -52.11 15.40
N LYS A 12 -38.16 -52.60 14.19
CA LYS A 12 -39.15 -53.42 13.49
C LYS A 12 -39.08 -54.84 14.04
N MET A 13 -40.24 -55.39 14.37
CA MET A 13 -40.37 -56.77 14.84
C MET A 13 -40.72 -57.68 13.67
N THR A 14 -39.88 -58.68 13.43
CA THR A 14 -40.14 -59.81 12.53
C THR A 14 -40.16 -61.10 13.35
N PHE A 15 -40.57 -62.22 12.76
CA PHE A 15 -40.57 -63.53 13.43
C PHE A 15 -39.78 -64.53 12.58
N ASP A 16 -38.98 -65.38 13.23
CA ASP A 16 -38.31 -66.49 12.56
C ASP A 16 -39.27 -67.67 12.30
N GLU A 17 -38.78 -68.72 11.63
CA GLU A 17 -39.55 -69.92 11.29
C GLU A 17 -40.09 -70.69 12.52
N ARG A 18 -39.55 -70.41 13.71
CA ARG A 18 -39.94 -71.01 14.99
C ARG A 18 -40.85 -70.08 15.81
N GLY A 19 -41.21 -68.91 15.26
CA GLY A 19 -42.06 -67.92 15.90
C GLY A 19 -41.35 -67.04 16.93
N TRP A 20 -40.01 -67.03 16.98
CA TRP A 20 -39.28 -66.14 17.88
C TRP A 20 -39.20 -64.72 17.30
N PRO A 21 -39.43 -63.68 18.13
CA PRO A 21 -39.32 -62.30 17.67
C PRO A 21 -37.85 -61.97 17.35
N GLN A 22 -37.64 -61.36 16.19
CA GLN A 22 -36.38 -60.80 15.73
C GLN A 22 -36.52 -59.29 15.63
N LEU A 23 -35.59 -58.55 16.23
CA LEU A 23 -35.55 -57.09 16.21
C LEU A 23 -34.43 -56.63 15.28
N ASP A 24 -34.73 -55.73 14.36
CA ASP A 24 -33.76 -55.23 13.35
C ASP A 24 -32.74 -54.21 13.91
N ARG A 25 -32.95 -53.73 15.15
CA ARG A 25 -32.06 -52.78 15.83
C ARG A 25 -31.75 -53.27 17.25
N GLY A 26 -30.58 -53.87 17.42
CA GLY A 26 -29.96 -54.05 18.73
C GLY A 26 -29.20 -52.79 19.12
N VAL A 27 -29.48 -52.24 20.30
CA VAL A 27 -28.78 -51.07 20.83
C VAL A 27 -27.81 -51.55 21.90
N THR A 28 -26.51 -51.34 21.69
CA THR A 28 -25.48 -51.68 22.67
C THR A 28 -25.40 -50.60 23.77
N SER A 29 -24.85 -50.96 24.93
CA SER A 29 -24.60 -50.02 26.02
C SER A 29 -23.71 -48.85 25.60
N GLU A 30 -22.86 -49.03 24.59
CA GLU A 30 -22.02 -47.96 24.02
C GLU A 30 -22.85 -46.79 23.49
N VAL A 31 -23.98 -47.06 22.83
CA VAL A 31 -24.86 -46.00 22.29
C VAL A 31 -25.44 -45.18 23.45
N LEU A 32 -25.97 -45.84 24.47
CA LEU A 32 -26.52 -45.15 25.65
C LEU A 32 -25.44 -44.37 26.39
N ARG A 33 -24.26 -44.95 26.57
CA ARG A 33 -23.12 -44.32 27.22
C ARG A 33 -22.67 -43.06 26.49
N LYS A 34 -22.59 -43.09 25.15
CA LYS A 34 -22.29 -41.91 24.33
C LYS A 34 -23.34 -40.82 24.50
N VAL A 35 -24.62 -41.19 24.48
CA VAL A 35 -25.72 -40.23 24.69
C VAL A 35 -25.62 -39.56 26.06
N LEU A 36 -25.39 -40.33 27.13
CA LEU A 36 -25.23 -39.80 28.48
C LEU A 36 -24.01 -38.90 28.62
N LYS A 37 -22.86 -39.28 28.04
CA LYS A 37 -21.64 -38.46 28.03
C LYS A 37 -21.82 -37.13 27.28
N SER A 38 -22.68 -37.10 26.26
CA SER A 38 -23.00 -35.85 25.55
C SER A 38 -23.89 -34.90 26.34
N TYR A 39 -24.74 -35.44 27.23
CA TYR A 39 -25.66 -34.62 28.02
C TYR A 39 -25.10 -34.20 29.38
N TYR A 40 -24.26 -35.04 29.98
CA TYR A 40 -23.87 -34.92 31.38
C TYR A 40 -22.35 -34.95 31.57
N THR A 41 -21.87 -34.15 32.51
CA THR A 41 -20.47 -34.16 32.96
C THR A 41 -20.18 -35.38 33.84
N ASN A 42 -18.89 -35.73 33.98
CA ASN A 42 -18.46 -36.68 35.01
C ASN A 42 -18.71 -36.09 36.41
N GLY A 43 -19.01 -36.95 37.39
CA GLY A 43 -19.18 -36.53 38.78
C GLY A 43 -20.19 -37.36 39.58
N VAL A 44 -20.65 -36.79 40.70
CA VAL A 44 -21.72 -37.36 41.55
C VAL A 44 -23.03 -36.57 41.42
N PHE A 45 -24.17 -37.25 41.53
CA PHE A 45 -25.48 -36.61 41.37
C PHE A 45 -25.95 -35.89 42.64
N GLY A 46 -25.57 -34.60 42.78
CA GLY A 46 -25.83 -33.78 43.98
C GLY A 46 -27.20 -33.11 44.13
N ILE A 47 -28.08 -33.17 43.11
CA ILE A 47 -29.24 -32.25 43.01
C ILE A 47 -30.42 -32.67 43.92
N ALA A 48 -30.62 -33.96 44.17
CA ALA A 48 -31.78 -34.48 44.93
C ALA A 48 -31.39 -35.35 46.14
N ASP A 49 -30.11 -35.66 46.29
CA ASP A 49 -29.57 -36.47 47.37
C ASP A 49 -28.55 -35.62 48.14
N SER A 50 -28.58 -35.68 49.47
CA SER A 50 -27.60 -34.96 50.31
C SER A 50 -26.42 -35.86 50.67
N THR A 51 -26.56 -37.18 50.49
CA THR A 51 -25.54 -38.18 50.75
C THR A 51 -24.58 -38.29 49.57
N CYS A 52 -25.01 -38.57 48.35
CA CYS A 52 -24.22 -38.38 47.13
C CYS A 52 -22.80 -38.96 47.19
N LEU A 53 -22.68 -40.22 47.63
CA LEU A 53 -21.38 -40.88 47.83
C LEU A 53 -20.46 -40.11 48.79
N GLN A 54 -21.02 -39.44 49.79
CA GLN A 54 -20.25 -38.74 50.81
C GLN A 54 -19.39 -39.73 51.59
N VAL A 55 -18.11 -39.41 51.68
CA VAL A 55 -17.17 -40.12 52.54
C VAL A 55 -17.29 -39.56 53.95
N VAL A 56 -17.50 -40.44 54.93
CA VAL A 56 -17.56 -40.11 56.35
C VAL A 56 -16.69 -41.06 57.16
N ALA A 57 -16.21 -40.60 58.31
CA ALA A 57 -15.50 -41.46 59.25
C ALA A 57 -16.43 -42.53 59.84
N ALA A 58 -15.90 -43.72 60.11
CA ALA A 58 -16.62 -44.74 60.85
C ALA A 58 -16.89 -44.26 62.30
N THR A 59 -18.12 -44.46 62.79
CA THR A 59 -18.54 -44.01 64.14
C THR A 59 -18.32 -45.06 65.22
N ASP A 60 -17.98 -46.29 64.84
CA ASP A 60 -17.78 -47.45 65.70
C ASP A 60 -16.30 -47.71 66.02
N GLY A 61 -15.40 -46.82 65.58
CA GLY A 61 -13.96 -46.93 65.80
C GLY A 61 -13.26 -47.99 64.93
N ALA A 62 -13.97 -48.58 63.95
CA ALA A 62 -13.34 -49.46 62.98
C ALA A 62 -12.31 -48.70 62.12
N PRO A 63 -11.22 -49.35 61.68
CA PRO A 63 -10.21 -48.76 60.79
C PRO A 63 -10.73 -48.70 59.35
N THR A 64 -11.90 -48.10 59.15
CA THR A 64 -12.60 -48.02 57.87
C THR A 64 -13.10 -46.60 57.62
N VAL A 65 -13.32 -46.28 56.35
CA VAL A 65 -14.11 -45.12 55.94
C VAL A 65 -15.41 -45.58 55.31
N ARG A 66 -16.47 -44.79 55.48
CA ARG A 66 -17.80 -45.12 55.00
C ARG A 66 -18.16 -44.22 53.84
N VAL A 67 -18.55 -44.80 52.73
CA VAL A 67 -19.16 -44.08 51.61
C VAL A 67 -20.66 -44.27 51.73
N ARG A 68 -21.39 -43.16 51.87
CA ARG A 68 -22.86 -43.18 51.95
C ARG A 68 -23.49 -43.54 50.60
N PRO A 69 -24.79 -43.90 50.58
CA PRO A 69 -25.54 -44.08 49.34
C PRO A 69 -25.38 -42.92 48.36
N GLY A 70 -25.59 -43.20 47.08
CA GLY A 70 -25.53 -42.18 46.04
C GLY A 70 -25.24 -42.75 44.66
N VAL A 71 -25.19 -41.84 43.69
CA VAL A 71 -25.02 -42.16 42.27
C VAL A 71 -23.90 -41.31 41.68
N CYS A 72 -23.10 -41.90 40.80
CA CYS A 72 -22.08 -41.23 39.99
C CYS A 72 -22.28 -41.50 38.50
N LEU A 73 -21.79 -40.58 37.69
CA LEU A 73 -21.66 -40.73 36.25
C LEU A 73 -20.19 -40.56 35.87
N ILE A 74 -19.62 -41.55 35.21
CA ILE A 74 -18.22 -41.52 34.76
C ILE A 74 -18.17 -41.97 33.30
N ASN A 75 -17.76 -41.06 32.42
CA ASN A 75 -17.70 -41.24 30.97
C ASN A 75 -19.01 -41.82 30.40
N GLY A 76 -20.16 -41.36 30.91
CA GLY A 76 -21.49 -41.83 30.50
C GLY A 76 -21.94 -43.17 31.07
N ALA A 77 -21.10 -43.85 31.88
CA ALA A 77 -21.50 -45.03 32.65
C ALA A 77 -21.98 -44.60 34.04
N THR A 78 -23.10 -45.17 34.50
CA THR A 78 -23.70 -44.83 35.79
C THR A 78 -23.38 -45.91 36.81
N GLY A 79 -22.85 -45.51 37.97
CA GLY A 79 -22.65 -46.37 39.14
C GLY A 79 -23.47 -45.86 40.31
N TYR A 80 -24.03 -46.75 41.11
CA TYR A 80 -24.80 -46.38 42.30
C TYR A 80 -24.60 -47.38 43.44
N THR A 81 -24.84 -46.92 44.67
CA THR A 81 -24.99 -47.76 45.84
C THR A 81 -26.17 -47.25 46.67
N GLU A 82 -27.02 -48.17 47.11
CA GLU A 82 -28.20 -47.87 47.95
C GLU A 82 -27.88 -48.01 49.45
N GLU A 83 -26.76 -48.67 49.77
CA GLU A 83 -26.29 -48.93 51.13
C GLU A 83 -24.93 -48.28 51.40
N ILE A 84 -24.58 -48.16 52.69
CA ILE A 84 -23.26 -47.69 53.10
C ILE A 84 -22.20 -48.72 52.71
N VAL A 85 -21.17 -48.29 51.98
CA VAL A 85 -20.00 -49.10 51.64
C VAL A 85 -18.88 -48.79 52.64
N ASN A 86 -18.38 -49.82 53.33
CA ASN A 86 -17.20 -49.69 54.19
C ASN A 86 -15.96 -50.01 53.34
N LEU A 87 -14.98 -49.11 53.34
CA LEU A 87 -13.68 -49.31 52.73
C LEU A 87 -12.64 -49.47 53.84
N ASP A 88 -11.94 -50.58 53.81
CA ASP A 88 -10.90 -50.88 54.80
C ASP A 88 -9.68 -49.98 54.56
N LEU A 89 -9.23 -49.32 55.63
CA LEU A 89 -8.01 -48.53 55.58
C LEU A 89 -6.81 -49.45 55.74
N THR A 90 -5.83 -49.28 54.86
CA THR A 90 -4.50 -49.82 55.12
C THR A 90 -3.87 -49.07 56.30
N ALA A 91 -2.99 -49.76 57.03
CA ALA A 91 -2.24 -49.15 58.13
C ALA A 91 -1.49 -47.91 57.63
N GLY A 92 -1.50 -46.85 58.45
CA GLY A 92 -0.72 -45.64 58.19
C GLY A 92 0.77 -45.95 58.13
N ASP A 93 1.53 -45.11 57.42
CA ASP A 93 2.99 -45.20 57.44
C ASP A 93 3.53 -44.95 58.86
N THR A 94 4.65 -45.60 59.20
CA THR A 94 5.21 -45.57 60.56
C THR A 94 5.92 -44.27 60.90
N SER A 95 6.33 -43.50 59.88
CA SER A 95 7.31 -42.42 60.03
C SER A 95 6.80 -41.06 59.55
N LEU A 96 6.06 -41.01 58.44
CA LEU A 96 5.61 -39.75 57.83
C LEU A 96 4.10 -39.77 57.53
N PRO A 97 3.42 -38.59 57.54
CA PRO A 97 2.04 -38.53 57.13
C PRO A 97 1.89 -38.71 55.61
N ARG A 98 0.70 -39.10 55.16
CA ARG A 98 0.32 -39.18 53.74
C ARG A 98 -1.13 -38.74 53.53
N ILE A 99 -1.54 -38.53 52.29
CA ILE A 99 -2.95 -38.33 51.92
C ILE A 99 -3.37 -39.51 51.05
N ASP A 100 -4.39 -40.26 51.47
CA ASP A 100 -5.03 -41.27 50.63
C ASP A 100 -6.26 -40.64 49.95
N THR A 101 -6.67 -41.10 48.77
CA THR A 101 -7.84 -40.57 48.06
C THR A 101 -8.87 -41.66 47.85
N VAL A 102 -10.09 -41.44 48.34
CA VAL A 102 -11.25 -42.29 48.05
C VAL A 102 -11.77 -41.93 46.67
N VAL A 103 -11.89 -42.91 45.79
CA VAL A 103 -12.33 -42.71 44.40
C VAL A 103 -13.51 -43.59 44.04
N ALA A 104 -14.32 -43.12 43.10
CA ALA A 104 -15.13 -44.00 42.27
C ALA A 104 -14.36 -44.28 40.98
N ARG A 105 -14.03 -45.54 40.73
CA ARG A 105 -13.25 -45.99 39.58
C ARG A 105 -14.16 -46.70 38.59
N LEU A 106 -14.26 -46.16 37.39
CA LEU A 106 -14.71 -46.88 36.21
C LEU A 106 -13.54 -47.71 35.66
N ASN A 107 -13.74 -49.01 35.49
CA ASN A 107 -12.78 -49.91 34.86
C ASN A 107 -13.45 -50.67 33.71
N ASP A 108 -13.09 -50.29 32.48
CA ASP A 108 -13.62 -50.84 31.23
C ASP A 108 -12.83 -52.05 30.73
N ASN A 109 -11.77 -52.47 31.42
CA ASN A 109 -11.06 -53.71 31.07
C ASN A 109 -12.03 -54.89 31.13
N THR A 110 -11.83 -55.86 30.22
CA THR A 110 -12.76 -56.98 29.98
C THR A 110 -13.12 -57.76 31.24
N ASP A 111 -12.18 -57.91 32.19
CA ASP A 111 -12.37 -58.68 33.41
C ASP A 111 -13.14 -57.92 34.51
N TYR A 112 -13.30 -56.60 34.38
CA TYR A 112 -13.94 -55.75 35.39
C TYR A 112 -15.29 -55.21 34.92
N ARG A 113 -15.29 -54.39 33.84
CA ARG A 113 -16.48 -53.74 33.26
C ARG A 113 -17.46 -53.17 34.30
N ALA A 114 -16.93 -52.46 35.29
CA ALA A 114 -17.69 -52.02 36.45
C ALA A 114 -17.23 -50.63 36.94
N ILE A 115 -18.11 -49.99 37.70
CA ILE A 115 -17.75 -48.87 38.56
C ILE A 115 -17.74 -49.37 40.00
N TYR A 116 -16.65 -49.13 40.73
CA TYR A 116 -16.51 -49.50 42.14
C TYR A 116 -15.77 -48.43 42.93
N LEU A 117 -15.91 -48.48 44.24
CA LEU A 117 -15.24 -47.58 45.17
C LEU A 117 -13.89 -48.18 45.58
N ASP A 118 -12.85 -47.36 45.63
CA ASP A 118 -11.50 -47.79 46.00
C ASP A 118 -10.74 -46.67 46.72
N ILE A 119 -9.59 -47.01 47.33
CA ILE A 119 -8.69 -46.06 47.98
C ILE A 119 -7.33 -46.09 47.29
N ILE A 120 -6.95 -44.96 46.70
CA ILE A 120 -5.61 -44.74 46.19
C ILE A 120 -4.72 -44.30 47.35
N LEU A 121 -3.66 -45.05 47.61
CA LEU A 121 -2.75 -44.74 48.71
C LEU A 121 -1.80 -43.60 48.33
N GLY A 122 -1.60 -42.69 49.28
CA GLY A 122 -0.62 -41.63 49.17
C GLY A 122 0.82 -42.08 49.33
N THR A 123 1.74 -41.22 48.92
CA THR A 123 3.16 -41.35 49.23
C THR A 123 3.46 -40.61 50.55
N PRO A 124 4.09 -41.26 51.55
CA PRO A 124 4.50 -40.59 52.80
C PRO A 124 5.49 -39.45 52.56
N ALA A 125 5.22 -38.28 53.14
CA ALA A 125 6.07 -37.09 53.02
C ALA A 125 5.85 -36.12 54.20
N SER A 126 6.80 -35.22 54.45
CA SER A 126 6.65 -34.16 55.47
C SER A 126 5.51 -33.18 55.15
N THR A 127 5.23 -33.01 53.86
CA THR A 127 4.14 -32.17 53.31
C THR A 127 3.38 -33.01 52.29
N PRO A 128 2.49 -33.91 52.75
CA PRO A 128 1.89 -34.91 51.90
C PRO A 128 0.97 -34.28 50.84
N GLN A 129 0.96 -34.86 49.65
CA GLN A 129 0.12 -34.45 48.53
C GLN A 129 -0.88 -35.58 48.21
N ALA A 130 -2.05 -35.21 47.72
CA ALA A 130 -3.04 -36.18 47.24
C ALA A 130 -2.50 -36.92 46.00
N PRO A 131 -2.73 -38.24 45.89
CA PRO A 131 -2.47 -39.01 44.68
C PRO A 131 -3.12 -38.39 43.44
N ALA A 132 -2.45 -38.50 42.30
CA ALA A 132 -3.06 -38.19 41.02
C ALA A 132 -4.12 -39.24 40.66
N LEU A 133 -5.24 -38.79 40.11
CA LEU A 133 -6.29 -39.66 39.59
C LEU A 133 -5.86 -40.29 38.25
N THR A 134 -6.18 -41.56 38.07
CA THR A 134 -5.99 -42.30 36.81
C THR A 134 -7.14 -42.01 35.87
N GLN A 135 -6.85 -41.31 34.77
CA GLN A 135 -7.82 -40.92 33.76
C GLN A 135 -7.33 -41.32 32.37
N THR A 136 -7.49 -42.61 32.06
CA THR A 136 -7.10 -43.28 30.82
C THR A 136 -8.33 -43.82 30.07
N ASP A 137 -8.14 -44.37 28.87
CA ASP A 137 -9.25 -44.94 28.10
C ASP A 137 -9.90 -46.17 28.76
N SER A 138 -9.13 -46.96 29.50
CA SER A 138 -9.61 -48.21 30.12
C SER A 138 -9.95 -48.06 31.61
N VAL A 139 -9.38 -47.06 32.28
CA VAL A 139 -9.64 -46.78 33.70
C VAL A 139 -9.81 -45.29 33.87
N TRP A 140 -10.92 -44.88 34.48
CA TRP A 140 -11.21 -43.48 34.78
C TRP A 140 -11.68 -43.32 36.21
N GLU A 141 -11.04 -42.41 36.95
CA GLU A 141 -11.32 -42.15 38.36
C GLU A 141 -11.85 -40.74 38.58
N ILE A 142 -12.79 -40.62 39.52
CA ILE A 142 -13.20 -39.35 40.14
C ILE A 142 -12.93 -39.42 41.64
N GLY A 143 -12.38 -38.33 42.21
CA GLY A 143 -12.02 -38.24 43.62
C GLY A 143 -13.18 -37.80 44.50
N LEU A 144 -13.63 -38.64 45.42
CA LEU A 144 -14.74 -38.34 46.34
C LEU A 144 -14.28 -37.61 47.59
N ALA A 145 -13.16 -38.02 48.19
CA ALA A 145 -12.56 -37.31 49.31
C ALA A 145 -11.08 -37.65 49.47
N ASN A 146 -10.34 -36.71 50.06
CA ASN A 146 -8.97 -36.91 50.51
C ASN A 146 -8.94 -37.20 52.01
N LEU A 147 -8.15 -38.20 52.39
CA LEU A 147 -7.99 -38.68 53.75
C LEU A 147 -6.58 -38.34 54.23
N TYR A 148 -6.45 -37.38 55.15
CA TYR A 148 -5.18 -37.10 55.80
C TYR A 148 -4.83 -38.20 56.81
N ARG A 149 -3.77 -38.95 56.54
CA ARG A 149 -3.24 -40.00 57.41
C ARG A 149 -2.01 -39.48 58.14
N ALA A 150 -2.12 -39.24 59.44
CA ALA A 150 -0.96 -38.97 60.28
C ALA A 150 -0.06 -40.23 60.38
N ALA A 151 1.22 -40.04 60.72
CA ALA A 151 2.11 -41.17 61.00
C ALA A 151 1.52 -42.06 62.12
N ASN A 152 1.57 -43.37 61.95
CA ASN A 152 0.99 -44.39 62.84
C ASN A 152 -0.55 -44.31 63.03
N SER A 153 -1.27 -43.60 62.14
CA SER A 153 -2.74 -43.52 62.19
C SER A 153 -3.40 -44.87 61.85
N THR A 154 -4.19 -45.38 62.79
CA THR A 154 -5.06 -46.57 62.61
C THR A 154 -6.54 -46.22 62.47
N VAL A 155 -6.93 -44.97 62.77
CA VAL A 155 -8.31 -44.48 62.72
C VAL A 155 -8.35 -43.14 61.99
N ILE A 156 -9.45 -42.88 61.28
CA ILE A 156 -9.76 -41.60 60.62
C ILE A 156 -10.95 -40.96 61.32
N VAL A 157 -10.83 -39.68 61.65
CA VAL A 157 -11.95 -38.86 62.15
C VAL A 157 -12.40 -37.87 61.09
N GLY A 158 -13.58 -37.27 61.26
CA GLY A 158 -14.15 -36.35 60.26
C GLY A 158 -13.25 -35.17 59.88
N SER A 159 -12.43 -34.66 60.80
CA SER A 159 -11.46 -33.57 60.52
C SER A 159 -10.28 -34.00 59.65
N ASN A 160 -10.07 -35.30 59.43
CA ASN A 160 -9.07 -35.81 58.48
C ASN A 160 -9.62 -35.95 57.06
N ILE A 161 -10.93 -35.79 56.87
CA ILE A 161 -11.60 -35.99 55.58
C ILE A 161 -11.83 -34.63 54.94
N THR A 162 -11.21 -34.42 53.78
CA THR A 162 -11.45 -33.27 52.93
C THR A 162 -12.32 -33.70 51.75
N ASP A 163 -13.53 -33.15 51.66
CA ASP A 163 -14.47 -33.45 50.59
C ASP A 163 -14.00 -32.84 49.26
N THR A 164 -13.85 -33.67 48.22
CA THR A 164 -13.42 -33.25 46.88
C THR A 164 -14.55 -33.29 45.86
N ARG A 165 -15.77 -33.70 46.25
CA ARG A 165 -16.94 -33.74 45.35
C ARG A 165 -17.29 -32.36 44.77
N PRO A 166 -17.20 -31.24 45.52
CA PRO A 166 -17.44 -29.91 44.95
C PRO A 166 -16.37 -29.44 43.96
N ASP A 167 -15.18 -30.05 43.94
CA ASP A 167 -14.09 -29.69 43.04
C ASP A 167 -14.30 -30.33 41.66
N THR A 168 -14.59 -29.49 40.67
CA THR A 168 -14.85 -29.91 39.29
C THR A 168 -13.64 -30.51 38.57
N SER A 169 -12.43 -30.29 39.08
CA SER A 169 -11.20 -30.90 38.53
C SER A 169 -10.96 -32.33 39.04
N HIS A 170 -11.57 -32.71 40.17
CA HIS A 170 -11.40 -34.04 40.79
C HIS A 170 -12.65 -34.91 40.64
N CYS A 171 -13.84 -34.35 40.87
CA CYS A 171 -15.10 -35.08 40.77
C CYS A 171 -16.20 -34.23 40.17
N GLY A 172 -16.57 -33.13 40.85
CA GLY A 172 -17.68 -32.28 40.46
C GLY A 172 -19.06 -32.91 40.71
N TYR A 173 -20.07 -32.05 40.74
CA TYR A 173 -21.45 -32.50 40.67
C TYR A 173 -21.87 -32.65 39.22
N VAL A 174 -22.57 -33.74 38.90
CA VAL A 174 -23.11 -33.95 37.55
C VAL A 174 -24.04 -32.80 37.20
N THR A 175 -23.76 -32.13 36.09
CA THR A 175 -24.62 -31.12 35.50
C THR A 175 -24.99 -31.51 34.09
N ALA A 176 -26.19 -31.13 33.66
CA ALA A 176 -26.58 -31.23 32.26
C ALA A 176 -26.08 -29.98 31.51
N ILE A 177 -25.40 -30.18 30.38
CA ILE A 177 -24.97 -29.17 29.39
C ILE A 177 -24.69 -27.78 30.01
N GLN A 178 -23.48 -27.53 30.51
CA GLN A 178 -23.12 -26.19 31.03
C GLN A 178 -22.26 -25.34 30.11
N SER A 179 -21.63 -25.89 29.07
CA SER A 179 -20.84 -25.09 28.13
C SER A 179 -20.76 -25.74 26.75
N ILE A 180 -21.06 -24.96 25.71
CA ILE A 180 -20.76 -25.32 24.32
C ILE A 180 -19.27 -25.08 24.12
N ASP A 181 -18.53 -26.10 23.67
CA ASP A 181 -17.14 -25.92 23.24
C ASP A 181 -17.11 -25.03 21.99
N THR A 182 -16.58 -23.81 22.14
CA THR A 182 -16.47 -22.80 21.07
C THR A 182 -15.05 -22.69 20.52
N SER A 183 -14.12 -23.55 20.94
CA SER A 183 -12.72 -23.53 20.50
C SER A 183 -12.60 -23.53 18.97
N SER A 184 -13.27 -24.47 18.30
CA SER A 184 -13.29 -24.55 16.83
C SER A 184 -13.85 -23.30 16.15
N LEU A 185 -14.87 -22.67 16.73
CA LEU A 185 -15.43 -21.41 16.21
C LEU A 185 -14.41 -20.27 16.37
N MET A 186 -13.70 -20.22 17.50
CA MET A 186 -12.66 -19.23 17.76
C MET A 186 -11.45 -19.44 16.86
N GLU A 187 -11.05 -20.68 16.57
CA GLU A 187 -10.00 -21.00 15.60
C GLU A 187 -10.35 -20.48 14.20
N GLN A 188 -11.58 -20.70 13.74
CA GLN A 188 -12.05 -20.17 12.46
C GLN A 188 -12.06 -18.64 12.44
N LEU A 189 -12.51 -18.00 13.53
CA LEU A 189 -12.52 -16.55 13.65
C LEU A 189 -11.09 -15.97 13.62
N ASN A 190 -10.14 -16.60 14.30
CA ASN A 190 -8.74 -16.19 14.30
C ASN A 190 -8.13 -16.33 12.90
N ALA A 191 -8.39 -17.44 12.21
CA ALA A 191 -7.92 -17.64 10.83
C ALA A 191 -8.45 -16.55 9.89
N PHE A 192 -9.74 -16.21 10.00
CA PHE A 192 -10.33 -15.10 9.23
C PHE A 192 -9.68 -13.75 9.56
N TYR A 193 -9.42 -13.48 10.84
CA TYR A 193 -8.76 -12.24 11.26
C TYR A 193 -7.34 -12.13 10.71
N ASP A 194 -6.57 -13.22 10.76
CA ASP A 194 -5.20 -13.26 10.24
C ASP A 194 -5.17 -13.04 8.72
N GLU A 195 -6.09 -13.67 7.98
CA GLU A 195 -6.26 -13.46 6.54
C GLU A 195 -6.64 -12.00 6.23
N PHE A 196 -7.56 -11.42 6.99
CA PHE A 196 -7.97 -10.03 6.82
C PHE A 196 -6.80 -9.05 7.06
N VAL A 197 -6.02 -9.24 8.12
CA VAL A 197 -4.84 -8.42 8.43
C VAL A 197 -3.77 -8.56 7.35
N ALA A 198 -3.52 -9.78 6.86
CA ALA A 198 -2.56 -10.03 5.78
C ALA A 198 -2.95 -9.31 4.48
N GLN A 199 -4.23 -9.35 4.12
CA GLN A 199 -4.73 -8.64 2.94
C GLN A 199 -4.62 -7.13 3.11
N ALA A 200 -5.03 -6.59 4.27
CA ALA A 200 -4.94 -5.16 4.55
C ALA A 200 -3.51 -4.61 4.46
N ASN A 201 -2.53 -5.37 4.98
CA ASN A 201 -1.11 -5.01 4.85
C ASN A 201 -0.64 -5.04 3.39
N THR A 202 -1.04 -6.05 2.62
CA THR A 202 -0.72 -6.15 1.19
C THR A 202 -1.28 -4.95 0.41
N ASP A 203 -2.55 -4.61 0.63
CA ASP A 203 -3.21 -3.49 -0.04
C ASP A 203 -2.55 -2.15 0.31
N TYR A 204 -2.15 -1.98 1.58
CA TYR A 204 -1.40 -0.81 2.02
C TYR A 204 -0.04 -0.71 1.32
N GLU A 205 0.71 -1.80 1.23
CA GLU A 205 2.01 -1.82 0.56
C GLU A 205 1.90 -1.53 -0.94
N VAL A 206 0.91 -2.11 -1.62
CA VAL A 206 0.63 -1.84 -3.03
C VAL A 206 0.28 -0.36 -3.23
N SER A 207 -0.61 0.18 -2.39
CA SER A 207 -1.00 1.60 -2.46
C SER A 207 0.19 2.53 -2.24
N ARG A 208 1.06 2.20 -1.27
CA ARG A 208 2.30 2.96 -0.98
C ARG A 208 3.25 2.94 -2.18
N GLN A 209 3.46 1.78 -2.80
CA GLN A 209 4.34 1.65 -3.98
C GLN A 209 3.81 2.40 -5.19
N GLN A 210 2.49 2.37 -5.42
CA GLN A 210 1.85 3.16 -6.47
C GLN A 210 2.07 4.66 -6.25
N TYR A 211 1.93 5.13 -5.01
CA TYR A 211 2.20 6.53 -4.66
C TYR A 211 3.66 6.93 -4.90
N LEU A 212 4.62 6.13 -4.43
CA LEU A 212 6.05 6.38 -4.65
C LEU A 212 6.39 6.39 -6.14
N THR A 213 5.81 5.49 -6.93
CA THR A 213 5.99 5.45 -8.39
C THR A 213 5.48 6.72 -9.05
N GLN A 214 4.31 7.24 -8.64
CA GLN A 214 3.79 8.51 -9.15
C GLN A 214 4.71 9.69 -8.79
N CYS A 215 5.23 9.73 -7.55
CA CYS A 215 6.19 10.76 -7.16
C CYS A 215 7.48 10.72 -8.00
N ASP A 216 8.03 9.52 -8.27
CA ASP A 216 9.22 9.37 -9.09
C ASP A 216 8.96 9.80 -10.55
N GLN A 217 7.80 9.45 -11.10
CA GLN A 217 7.39 9.92 -12.43
C GLN A 217 7.29 11.44 -12.52
N ILE A 218 6.74 12.10 -11.50
CA ILE A 218 6.68 13.57 -11.43
C ILE A 218 8.10 14.15 -11.37
N LEU A 219 8.97 13.61 -10.52
CA LEU A 219 10.37 14.05 -10.42
C LEU A 219 11.13 13.89 -11.73
N GLN A 220 10.94 12.76 -12.43
CA GLN A 220 11.53 12.54 -13.75
C GLN A 220 10.99 13.55 -14.77
N SER A 221 9.69 13.81 -14.79
CA SER A 221 9.09 14.79 -15.71
C SER A 221 9.66 16.20 -15.48
N VAL A 222 9.88 16.60 -14.23
CA VAL A 222 10.47 17.90 -13.91
C VAL A 222 11.92 17.96 -14.39
N ARG A 223 12.74 16.95 -14.10
CA ARG A 223 14.15 16.91 -14.57
C ARG A 223 14.26 16.92 -16.09
N ASN A 224 13.38 16.19 -16.78
CA ASN A 224 13.34 16.18 -18.23
C ASN A 224 12.97 17.56 -18.79
N PHE A 225 11.99 18.23 -18.18
CA PHE A 225 11.64 19.60 -18.54
C PHE A 225 12.80 20.56 -18.34
N GLU A 226 13.47 20.51 -17.18
CA GLU A 226 14.63 21.36 -16.87
C GLU A 226 15.75 21.16 -17.90
N THR A 227 16.13 19.91 -18.15
CA THR A 227 17.23 19.56 -19.07
C THR A 227 16.90 19.95 -20.51
N ALA A 228 15.67 19.66 -20.97
CA ALA A 228 15.24 20.00 -22.32
C ALA A 228 15.15 21.52 -22.52
N THR A 229 14.62 22.25 -21.54
CA THR A 229 14.52 23.71 -21.59
C THR A 229 15.90 24.36 -21.57
N GLU A 230 16.83 23.84 -20.75
CA GLU A 230 18.22 24.30 -20.74
C GLU A 230 18.88 24.12 -22.11
N ALA A 231 18.74 22.93 -22.71
CA ALA A 231 19.25 22.66 -24.05
C ALA A 231 18.62 23.59 -25.11
N ASP A 232 17.30 23.76 -25.11
CA ASP A 232 16.59 24.64 -26.05
C ASP A 232 17.03 26.12 -25.91
N ILE A 233 17.28 26.58 -24.69
CA ILE A 233 17.77 27.94 -24.41
C ILE A 233 19.21 28.11 -24.91
N LEU A 234 20.09 27.14 -24.65
CA LEU A 234 21.47 27.17 -25.12
C LEU A 234 21.51 27.15 -26.66
N ASP A 235 20.73 26.28 -27.29
CA ASP A 235 20.59 26.22 -28.74
C ASP A 235 20.04 27.53 -29.32
N TRP A 236 19.03 28.13 -28.67
CA TRP A 236 18.54 29.45 -29.08
C TRP A 236 19.62 30.53 -28.96
N PHE A 237 20.35 30.55 -27.85
CA PHE A 237 21.40 31.51 -27.59
C PHE A 237 22.54 31.39 -28.61
N ASP A 238 23.00 30.17 -28.91
CA ASP A 238 24.05 29.91 -29.89
C ASP A 238 23.64 30.33 -31.30
N ARG A 239 22.37 30.11 -31.69
CA ARG A 239 21.84 30.63 -32.96
C ARG A 239 21.89 32.15 -33.03
N ILE A 240 21.47 32.85 -31.97
CA ILE A 240 21.52 34.32 -31.92
C ILE A 240 22.97 34.82 -31.96
N LYS A 241 23.86 34.17 -31.20
CA LYS A 241 25.28 34.52 -31.18
C LYS A 241 25.92 34.37 -32.56
N GLY A 242 25.61 33.32 -33.31
CA GLY A 242 26.09 33.13 -34.68
C GLY A 242 25.55 34.15 -35.69
N ILE A 243 24.43 34.84 -35.42
CA ILE A 243 23.91 35.91 -36.28
C ILE A 243 24.66 37.23 -36.01
N ILE A 244 25.15 37.44 -34.79
CA ILE A 244 25.74 38.70 -34.31
C ILE A 244 27.23 38.48 -34.01
N ASP A 245 27.88 37.56 -34.71
CA ASP A 245 29.29 37.31 -34.49
C ASP A 245 30.15 38.50 -34.96
N GLU A 246 31.40 38.50 -34.50
CA GLU A 246 32.35 39.59 -34.73
C GLU A 246 32.56 39.85 -36.23
N ASP A 247 32.46 38.81 -37.07
CA ASP A 247 32.58 38.89 -38.51
C ASP A 247 31.39 39.63 -39.15
N ALA A 248 30.15 39.38 -38.71
CA ALA A 248 28.97 40.09 -39.21
C ALA A 248 29.01 41.59 -38.85
N ALA A 249 29.41 41.93 -37.63
CA ALA A 249 29.55 43.32 -37.20
C ALA A 249 30.70 44.04 -37.93
N VAL A 250 31.84 43.38 -38.10
CA VAL A 250 33.00 43.90 -38.85
C VAL A 250 32.66 44.07 -40.33
N HIS A 251 31.94 43.13 -40.94
CA HIS A 251 31.49 43.23 -42.33
C HIS A 251 30.58 44.42 -42.55
N LEU A 252 29.57 44.62 -41.68
CA LEU A 252 28.67 45.78 -41.75
C LEU A 252 29.43 47.10 -41.56
N GLN A 253 30.40 47.15 -40.65
CA GLN A 253 31.24 48.35 -40.46
C GLN A 253 32.05 48.65 -41.72
N ASN A 254 32.65 47.64 -42.36
CA ASN A 254 33.40 47.80 -43.60
C ASN A 254 32.51 48.32 -44.75
N GLU A 255 31.27 47.81 -44.87
CA GLU A 255 30.31 48.30 -45.87
C GLU A 255 29.90 49.76 -45.63
N ILE A 256 29.68 50.14 -44.37
CA ILE A 256 29.37 51.52 -43.98
C ILE A 256 30.53 52.45 -44.30
N ASP A 257 31.76 52.06 -43.96
CA ASP A 257 32.96 52.86 -44.20
C ASP A 257 33.19 53.07 -45.70
N ALA A 258 33.03 52.02 -46.51
CA ALA A 258 33.14 52.09 -47.96
C ALA A 258 32.05 53.00 -48.59
N ALA A 259 30.80 52.88 -48.11
CA ALA A 259 29.70 53.72 -48.57
C ALA A 259 29.91 55.19 -48.18
N ALA A 260 30.33 55.45 -46.94
CA ALA A 260 30.62 56.79 -46.46
C ALA A 260 31.76 57.44 -47.24
N GLU A 261 32.84 56.70 -47.51
CA GLU A 261 33.96 57.16 -48.33
C GLU A 261 33.50 57.48 -49.77
N LEU A 262 32.72 56.61 -50.40
CA LEU A 262 32.20 56.85 -51.74
C LEU A 262 31.30 58.09 -51.80
N GLN A 263 30.42 58.29 -50.81
CA GLN A 263 29.57 59.48 -50.73
C GLN A 263 30.40 60.74 -50.54
N PHE A 264 31.39 60.73 -49.65
CA PHE A 264 32.32 61.84 -49.48
C PHE A 264 33.04 62.20 -50.79
N ARG A 265 33.60 61.19 -51.47
CA ARG A 265 34.28 61.39 -52.76
C ARG A 265 33.34 61.96 -53.82
N ARG A 266 32.09 61.49 -53.89
CA ARG A 266 31.08 62.01 -54.83
C ARG A 266 30.70 63.46 -54.52
N PHE A 267 30.48 63.79 -53.26
CA PHE A 267 30.09 65.14 -52.83
C PHE A 267 31.16 66.19 -53.17
N TYR A 268 32.44 65.88 -52.94
CA TYR A 268 33.55 66.79 -53.27
C TYR A 268 34.07 66.65 -54.71
N GLY A 269 33.43 65.84 -55.55
CA GLY A 269 33.85 65.64 -56.94
C GLY A 269 35.20 64.93 -57.11
N LEU A 270 35.66 64.20 -56.08
CA LEU A 270 36.90 63.40 -56.06
C LEU A 270 36.74 62.04 -56.76
N VAL A 271 35.93 62.02 -57.81
CA VAL A 271 35.68 60.85 -58.66
C VAL A 271 36.01 61.23 -60.10
N THR A 272 36.60 60.30 -60.85
CA THR A 272 36.90 60.53 -62.26
C THR A 272 35.59 60.73 -63.03
N LYS A 273 35.51 61.86 -63.75
CA LYS A 273 34.39 62.20 -64.64
C LYS A 273 34.94 62.60 -66.00
N VAL A 274 34.19 62.28 -67.04
CA VAL A 274 34.44 62.76 -68.40
C VAL A 274 33.36 63.76 -68.76
N THR A 275 33.76 64.98 -69.09
CA THR A 275 32.84 66.05 -69.54
C THR A 275 33.03 66.27 -71.03
N ASN A 276 31.99 65.95 -71.80
CA ASN A 276 31.93 66.20 -73.23
C ASN A 276 31.16 67.49 -73.52
N PHE A 277 31.63 68.29 -74.48
CA PHE A 277 31.00 69.56 -74.84
C PHE A 277 30.45 69.54 -76.26
N THR A 278 29.19 69.90 -76.42
CA THR A 278 28.54 70.12 -77.72
C THR A 278 28.46 71.62 -77.99
N ARG A 279 28.83 72.07 -79.20
CA ARG A 279 28.87 73.49 -79.57
C ARG A 279 27.81 73.86 -80.60
N ASN A 280 27.32 75.08 -80.50
CA ASN A 280 26.49 75.75 -81.50
C ASN A 280 27.34 76.20 -82.70
N THR A 281 26.69 76.60 -83.80
CA THR A 281 27.35 77.10 -85.02
C THR A 281 28.16 78.38 -84.78
N ASP A 282 27.80 79.16 -83.77
CA ASP A 282 28.53 80.37 -83.34
C ASP A 282 29.75 80.06 -82.43
N GLY A 283 30.04 78.78 -82.18
CA GLY A 283 31.15 78.32 -81.34
C GLY A 283 30.85 78.30 -79.83
N SER A 284 29.69 78.82 -79.39
CA SER A 284 29.26 78.76 -77.99
C SER A 284 28.91 77.33 -77.57
N ILE A 285 29.03 77.02 -76.28
CA ILE A 285 28.64 75.71 -75.75
C ILE A 285 27.11 75.64 -75.71
N ALA A 286 26.55 74.62 -76.38
CA ALA A 286 25.13 74.31 -76.45
C ALA A 286 24.70 73.41 -75.28
N SER A 287 25.49 72.37 -75.03
CA SER A 287 25.31 71.48 -73.89
C SER A 287 26.66 70.92 -73.41
N CYS A 288 26.71 70.51 -72.15
CA CYS A 288 27.78 69.67 -71.63
C CYS A 288 27.18 68.37 -71.08
N ARG A 289 27.85 67.25 -71.33
CA ARG A 289 27.44 65.92 -70.87
C ARG A 289 28.55 65.33 -70.02
N GLU A 290 28.26 65.16 -68.74
CA GLU A 290 29.14 64.52 -67.78
C GLU A 290 28.78 63.05 -67.62
N ILE A 291 29.81 62.20 -67.65
CA ILE A 291 29.70 60.76 -67.47
C ILE A 291 30.62 60.39 -66.31
N ASN A 292 30.06 59.76 -65.28
CA ASN A 292 30.87 59.18 -64.20
C ASN A 292 31.65 57.96 -64.71
N ASN A 293 32.84 57.71 -64.17
CA ASN A 293 33.61 56.51 -64.49
C ASN A 293 32.79 55.23 -64.18
N GLY A 294 32.49 54.42 -65.20
CA GLY A 294 31.59 53.27 -65.12
C GLY A 294 30.15 53.50 -65.65
N GLU A 295 29.87 54.64 -66.30
CA GLU A 295 28.61 54.98 -66.96
C GLU A 295 27.34 54.95 -66.08
N SER A 296 27.50 54.86 -64.75
CA SER A 296 26.38 54.64 -63.81
C SER A 296 25.44 55.84 -63.64
N VAL A 297 25.87 57.02 -64.05
CA VAL A 297 25.07 58.26 -64.05
C VAL A 297 25.54 59.13 -65.20
N VAL A 298 24.58 59.67 -65.94
CA VAL A 298 24.80 60.67 -66.99
C VAL A 298 24.16 61.97 -66.53
N ALA A 299 24.90 63.08 -66.53
CA ALA A 299 24.34 64.41 -66.32
C ALA A 299 24.47 65.24 -67.59
N GLU A 300 23.37 65.71 -68.15
CA GLU A 300 23.35 66.55 -69.35
C GLU A 300 22.85 67.94 -69.01
N THR A 301 23.70 68.95 -69.19
CA THR A 301 23.38 70.35 -68.95
C THR A 301 23.19 71.07 -70.27
N THR A 302 22.04 71.72 -70.43
CA THR A 302 21.74 72.62 -71.55
C THR A 302 21.70 74.06 -71.04
N PHE A 303 22.07 75.02 -71.89
CA PHE A 303 22.16 76.43 -71.53
C PHE A 303 21.18 77.27 -72.34
N THR A 304 20.39 78.11 -71.67
CA THR A 304 19.57 79.15 -72.29
C THR A 304 20.28 80.49 -72.14
N ARG A 305 20.39 81.26 -73.22
CA ARG A 305 21.13 82.53 -73.26
C ARG A 305 20.20 83.72 -73.46
N ASN A 306 20.60 84.86 -72.91
CA ASN A 306 20.00 86.16 -73.17
C ASN A 306 20.42 86.66 -74.56
N ALA A 307 19.76 87.73 -75.05
CA ALA A 307 20.07 88.34 -76.34
C ALA A 307 21.52 88.89 -76.44
N ASP A 308 22.17 89.16 -75.30
CA ASP A 308 23.56 89.59 -75.20
C ASP A 308 24.58 88.43 -75.20
N GLY A 309 24.11 87.18 -75.34
CA GLY A 309 24.94 85.96 -75.35
C GLY A 309 25.31 85.42 -73.96
N SER A 310 24.96 86.13 -72.89
CA SER A 310 25.17 85.67 -71.51
C SER A 310 24.22 84.53 -71.15
N ILE A 311 24.63 83.63 -70.26
CA ILE A 311 23.75 82.54 -69.79
C ILE A 311 22.67 83.14 -68.89
N ALA A 312 21.41 82.85 -69.22
CA ALA A 312 20.21 83.22 -68.46
C ALA A 312 19.83 82.13 -67.46
N SER A 313 19.86 80.88 -67.93
CA SER A 313 19.58 79.70 -67.12
C SER A 313 20.29 78.48 -67.69
N SER A 314 20.44 77.46 -66.85
CA SER A 314 20.87 76.13 -67.28
C SER A 314 19.93 75.07 -66.72
N GLN A 315 19.81 73.97 -67.45
CA GLN A 315 19.07 72.81 -66.99
C GLN A 315 19.97 71.58 -67.08
N THR A 316 20.27 70.98 -65.92
CA THR A 316 21.03 69.74 -65.80
C THR A 316 20.09 68.58 -65.51
N ILE A 317 20.03 67.62 -66.43
CA ILE A 317 19.27 66.38 -66.27
C ILE A 317 20.23 65.27 -65.88
N VAL A 318 20.07 64.75 -64.67
CA VAL A 318 20.83 63.63 -64.12
C VAL A 318 20.00 62.36 -64.26
N THR A 319 20.51 61.42 -65.05
CA THR A 319 19.90 60.12 -65.31
C THR A 319 20.80 59.04 -64.72
N PRO A 320 20.45 58.48 -63.55
CA PRO A 320 21.14 57.30 -63.02
C PRO A 320 20.85 56.07 -63.87
N THR A 321 21.76 55.10 -63.92
CA THR A 321 21.54 53.82 -64.62
C THR A 321 20.45 52.99 -63.96
N GLU A 322 20.41 52.97 -62.63
CA GLU A 322 19.41 52.26 -61.84
C GLU A 322 18.33 53.20 -61.29
N GLY A 323 17.17 52.64 -60.97
CA GLY A 323 16.03 53.38 -60.42
C GLY A 323 15.12 54.00 -61.48
N SER A 324 13.92 54.37 -61.05
CA SER A 324 12.80 54.70 -61.94
C SER A 324 12.70 56.19 -62.33
N PHE A 325 13.68 57.02 -61.96
CA PHE A 325 13.58 58.47 -62.08
C PHE A 325 14.84 59.10 -62.65
N PHE A 326 14.67 60.21 -63.36
CA PHE A 326 15.73 61.19 -63.60
C PHE A 326 15.46 62.45 -62.77
N TYR A 327 16.52 63.18 -62.48
CA TYR A 327 16.49 64.37 -61.64
C TYR A 327 16.90 65.57 -62.48
N THR A 328 16.12 66.64 -62.43
CA THR A 328 16.42 67.86 -63.18
C THR A 328 16.73 68.98 -62.20
N GLN A 329 17.96 69.50 -62.28
CA GLN A 329 18.36 70.73 -61.64
C GLN A 329 18.18 71.88 -62.64
N SER A 330 17.36 72.85 -62.29
CA SER A 330 17.18 74.09 -63.05
C SER A 330 17.89 75.21 -62.29
N THR A 331 18.91 75.80 -62.92
CA THR A 331 19.68 76.90 -62.35
C THR A 331 19.31 78.20 -63.07
N VAL A 332 18.89 79.21 -62.31
CA VAL A 332 18.58 80.54 -62.84
C VAL A 332 19.61 81.54 -62.33
N PHE A 333 20.18 82.32 -63.25
CA PHE A 333 21.15 83.37 -62.94
C PHE A 333 20.43 84.72 -62.99
N THR A 334 20.18 85.33 -61.84
CA THR A 334 19.66 86.69 -61.79
C THR A 334 20.81 87.69 -61.89
N ARG A 335 20.60 88.81 -62.58
CA ARG A 335 21.63 89.83 -62.77
C ARG A 335 21.28 91.13 -62.05
N SER A 336 22.30 91.76 -61.50
CA SER A 336 22.25 93.14 -61.01
C SER A 336 22.15 94.12 -62.17
N ALA A 337 21.78 95.37 -61.89
CA ALA A 337 21.65 96.42 -62.91
C ALA A 337 22.97 96.72 -63.67
N ASP A 338 24.13 96.35 -63.10
CA ASP A 338 25.46 96.47 -63.71
C ASP A 338 25.85 95.25 -64.57
N GLY A 339 24.96 94.27 -64.71
CA GLY A 339 25.18 93.05 -65.49
C GLY A 339 25.92 91.94 -64.74
N SER A 340 26.36 92.15 -63.49
CA SER A 340 26.96 91.10 -62.65
C SER A 340 25.91 90.09 -62.16
N ILE A 341 26.32 88.87 -61.82
CA ILE A 341 25.40 87.86 -61.25
C ILE A 341 25.05 88.27 -59.81
N ALA A 342 23.77 88.47 -59.54
CA ALA A 342 23.24 88.86 -58.23
C ALA A 342 22.92 87.65 -57.36
N SER A 343 22.26 86.64 -57.95
CA SER A 343 21.96 85.37 -57.27
C SER A 343 21.97 84.22 -58.27
N ILE A 344 22.23 83.03 -57.72
CA ILE A 344 22.06 81.75 -58.40
C ILE A 344 21.02 80.99 -57.59
N THR A 345 19.95 80.58 -58.25
CA THR A 345 18.90 79.76 -57.62
C THR A 345 18.86 78.42 -58.31
N ASP A 346 18.97 77.35 -57.53
CA ASP A 346 18.82 75.97 -57.99
C ASP A 346 17.49 75.40 -57.54
N GLU A 347 16.71 74.90 -58.48
CA GLU A 347 15.49 74.15 -58.22
C GLU A 347 15.64 72.71 -58.70
N TYR A 348 15.10 71.76 -57.92
CA TYR A 348 15.23 70.34 -58.21
C TYR A 348 13.86 69.71 -58.42
N THR A 349 13.70 69.03 -59.55
CA THR A 349 12.53 68.22 -59.82
C THR A 349 12.93 66.77 -60.09
N LYS A 350 12.00 65.86 -59.82
CA LYS A 350 12.17 64.42 -60.01
C LYS A 350 11.07 63.93 -60.94
N THR A 351 11.45 63.26 -62.02
CA THR A 351 10.52 62.83 -63.06
C THR A 351 10.72 61.34 -63.34
N ALA A 352 9.63 60.60 -63.50
CA ALA A 352 9.70 59.18 -63.83
C ALA A 352 10.33 58.99 -65.22
N LYS A 353 11.20 58.00 -65.37
CA LYS A 353 11.68 57.56 -66.68
C LYS A 353 10.49 56.96 -67.44
N SER A 354 10.35 57.32 -68.72
CA SER A 354 9.35 56.75 -69.63
C SER A 354 9.65 55.31 -69.99
#